data_AF-A0AAE3SJ19-F1
#
_entry.id   AF-A0AAE3SJ19-F1
#
_cell.length_a   1.000
_cell.length_b   1.000
_cell.length_c   1.000
_cell.angle_alpha   90.00
_cell.angle_beta   90.00
_cell.angle_gamma   90.00
#
_symmetry.space_group_name_H-M   'P 1'
#
loop_
_entity.id
_entity.type
_entity.pdbx_description
1 polymer ?
#
loop_
_entity_poly.entity_id
_entity_poly.type
_entity_poly.pdbx_seq_one_letter_code
_entity_poly.pdbx_strand_id
1 'polypeptide(L)'
;MLNVLIVYAVEEERVEVNMPGCNFHYCKTGVGKVSAATAVERAIDINQPDVIVNIGTSGALEYEIGSVHLCCKFVDRDMEKLQEFGVPFFIDFTDEVEKSGFFKGWKFDSVCNSGDTFLTSADGTGDVFEMESFAVAKVSQSHEIPFVAVKCVTDIIGQNSIKHWEEKLAEAQLVLQNFINNNFISVPENYHGRVAQKYIKVMDMEPHPEGGWYKEIYRSDLKIGREGLPEVFSGEKSALTSIYYLLTNDQVSRFHRIKSPEVWYFHDGMPLIIHSINNKGIYKKVELSGSFNGQLQYTVEPGNWFAAEIKGSCGFALVSCAVAPGFDFEDFELADPAKLKESFPEHKEVISRFY
;
A
#
# COMPACT_ATOMS: atom_id res chain seq x y z
N MET A 1 4.42 -5.80 -3.13
CA MET A 1 3.39 -6.78 -2.74
C MET A 1 2.18 -6.03 -2.20
N LEU A 2 0.97 -6.56 -2.41
CA LEU A 2 -0.27 -6.04 -1.83
C LEU A 2 -0.40 -6.49 -0.38
N ASN A 3 -0.46 -5.58 0.57
CA ASN A 3 -0.70 -5.89 1.97
C ASN A 3 -2.20 -6.07 2.22
N VAL A 4 -2.62 -7.27 2.60
CA VAL A 4 -4.03 -7.61 2.84
C VAL A 4 -4.23 -7.91 4.32
N LEU A 5 -5.17 -7.22 4.95
CA LEU A 5 -5.58 -7.52 6.33
C LEU A 5 -6.83 -8.39 6.32
N ILE A 6 -6.69 -9.63 6.80
CA ILE A 6 -7.79 -10.55 7.04
C ILE A 6 -8.34 -10.32 8.44
N VAL A 7 -9.62 -9.97 8.52
CA VAL A 7 -10.32 -9.65 9.77
C VAL A 7 -11.37 -10.73 10.05
N TYR A 8 -11.43 -11.26 11.26
CA TYR A 8 -12.40 -12.28 11.67
C TYR A 8 -12.75 -12.13 13.16
N ALA A 9 -13.95 -12.54 13.57
CA ALA A 9 -14.42 -12.29 14.94
C ALA A 9 -13.90 -13.34 15.93
N VAL A 10 -14.00 -14.63 15.58
CA VAL A 10 -13.61 -15.76 16.42
C VAL A 10 -12.59 -16.68 15.71
N GLU A 11 -11.78 -17.43 16.44
CA GLU A 11 -10.64 -18.16 15.81
C GLU A 11 -11.13 -19.24 14.83
N GLU A 12 -12.31 -19.77 15.09
CA GLU A 12 -13.01 -20.78 14.33
C GLU A 12 -13.39 -20.29 12.92
N GLU A 13 -13.51 -18.97 12.72
CA GLU A 13 -13.77 -18.35 11.40
C GLU A 13 -12.51 -18.14 10.57
N ARG A 14 -11.33 -18.31 11.19
CA ARG A 14 -10.07 -18.03 10.52
C ARG A 14 -9.86 -18.99 9.36
N VAL A 15 -9.55 -18.41 8.20
CA VAL A 15 -9.11 -19.11 7.00
C VAL A 15 -7.63 -18.87 6.76
N GLU A 16 -6.95 -19.83 6.14
CA GLU A 16 -5.58 -19.65 5.66
C GLU A 16 -5.59 -19.09 4.24
N VAL A 17 -4.91 -17.96 4.04
CA VAL A 17 -4.76 -17.30 2.75
C VAL A 17 -3.32 -17.37 2.27
N ASN A 18 -3.13 -17.78 1.02
CA ASN A 18 -1.85 -17.72 0.33
C ASN A 18 -2.08 -17.44 -1.15
N MET A 19 -1.68 -16.25 -1.60
CA MET A 19 -1.90 -15.76 -2.96
C MET A 19 -0.63 -15.06 -3.46
N PRO A 20 -0.20 -15.28 -4.71
CA PRO A 20 0.97 -14.63 -5.28
C PRO A 20 0.88 -13.10 -5.22
N GLY A 21 2.00 -12.45 -4.90
CA GLY A 21 2.09 -10.99 -4.86
C GLY A 21 1.41 -10.31 -3.68
N CYS A 22 0.79 -11.08 -2.78
CA CYS A 22 0.13 -10.58 -1.57
C CYS A 22 0.93 -10.92 -0.30
N ASN A 23 0.87 -10.03 0.68
CA ASN A 23 1.36 -10.24 2.03
C ASN A 23 0.15 -10.15 2.98
N PHE A 24 -0.10 -11.22 3.75
CA PHE A 24 -1.31 -11.35 4.55
C PHE A 24 -1.04 -11.13 6.03
N HIS A 25 -1.86 -10.28 6.64
CA HIS A 25 -1.90 -10.02 8.07
C HIS A 25 -3.25 -10.47 8.63
N TYR A 26 -3.29 -10.88 9.89
CA TYR A 26 -4.50 -11.41 10.52
C TYR A 26 -4.89 -10.57 11.74
N CYS A 27 -6.17 -10.21 11.84
CA CYS A 27 -6.74 -9.46 12.95
C CYS A 27 -7.97 -10.19 13.48
N LYS A 28 -7.83 -10.81 14.67
CA LYS A 28 -8.95 -11.32 15.44
C LYS A 28 -9.58 -10.16 16.22
N THR A 29 -10.84 -9.85 15.94
CA THR A 29 -11.52 -8.70 16.55
C THR A 29 -12.20 -9.00 17.88
N GLY A 30 -12.67 -10.23 18.06
CA GLY A 30 -13.74 -10.50 19.00
C GLY A 30 -15.10 -10.04 18.45
N VAL A 31 -16.17 -10.46 19.12
CA VAL A 31 -17.54 -10.18 18.69
C VAL A 31 -17.95 -8.75 19.07
N GLY A 32 -18.67 -8.08 18.16
CA GLY A 32 -19.27 -6.78 18.37
C GLY A 32 -18.46 -5.58 17.87
N LYS A 33 -19.19 -4.48 17.57
CA LYS A 33 -18.68 -3.28 16.89
C LYS A 33 -17.49 -2.61 17.59
N VAL A 34 -17.52 -2.47 18.91
CA VAL A 34 -16.45 -1.78 19.67
C VAL A 34 -15.14 -2.58 19.65
N SER A 35 -15.23 -3.90 19.83
CA SER A 35 -14.07 -4.80 19.77
C SER A 35 -13.45 -4.77 18.37
N ALA A 36 -14.29 -4.86 17.35
CA ALA A 36 -13.88 -4.77 15.94
C ALA A 36 -13.20 -3.45 15.60
N ALA A 37 -13.80 -2.31 15.94
CA ALA A 37 -13.19 -1.01 15.66
C ALA A 37 -11.80 -0.88 16.33
N THR A 38 -11.69 -1.28 17.61
CA THR A 38 -10.44 -1.17 18.38
C THR A 38 -9.33 -2.06 17.81
N ALA A 39 -9.66 -3.31 17.46
CA ALA A 39 -8.69 -4.25 16.95
C ALA A 39 -8.22 -3.88 15.53
N VAL A 40 -9.14 -3.46 14.67
CA VAL A 40 -8.82 -3.08 13.28
C VAL A 40 -8.02 -1.78 13.23
N GLU A 41 -8.35 -0.77 14.04
CA GLU A 41 -7.56 0.48 14.11
C GLU A 41 -6.09 0.18 14.41
N ARG A 42 -5.84 -0.62 15.46
CA ARG A 42 -4.48 -1.04 15.83
C ARG A 42 -3.81 -1.87 14.73
N ALA A 43 -4.56 -2.73 14.05
CA ALA A 43 -4.02 -3.54 12.96
C ALA A 43 -3.67 -2.70 11.73
N ILE A 44 -4.42 -1.64 11.43
CA ILE A 44 -4.09 -0.68 10.38
C ILE A 44 -2.78 0.04 10.71
N ASP A 45 -2.65 0.56 11.93
CA ASP A 45 -1.45 1.27 12.36
C ASP A 45 -0.18 0.42 12.20
N ILE A 46 -0.24 -0.85 12.61
CA ILE A 46 0.90 -1.77 12.58
C ILE A 46 1.21 -2.25 11.15
N ASN A 47 0.18 -2.64 10.40
CA ASN A 47 0.38 -3.41 9.16
C ASN A 47 0.22 -2.57 7.89
N GLN A 48 -0.32 -1.35 8.00
CA GLN A 48 -0.57 -0.43 6.87
C GLN A 48 -1.18 -1.15 5.65
N PRO A 49 -2.33 -1.83 5.80
CA PRO A 49 -2.88 -2.69 4.76
C PRO A 49 -3.39 -1.88 3.59
N ASP A 50 -3.20 -2.39 2.38
CA ASP A 50 -3.73 -1.81 1.15
C ASP A 50 -5.22 -2.11 0.96
N VAL A 51 -5.70 -3.20 1.55
CA VAL A 51 -7.10 -3.65 1.50
C VAL A 51 -7.45 -4.49 2.73
N ILE A 52 -8.69 -4.39 3.18
CA ILE A 52 -9.22 -5.15 4.32
C ILE A 52 -10.29 -6.12 3.81
N VAL A 53 -10.18 -7.39 4.21
CA VAL A 53 -11.14 -8.43 3.89
C VAL A 53 -11.65 -9.02 5.20
N ASN A 54 -12.91 -8.77 5.54
CA ASN A 54 -13.54 -9.40 6.69
C ASN A 54 -14.15 -10.75 6.28
N ILE A 55 -13.70 -11.83 6.91
CA ILE A 55 -14.14 -13.19 6.62
C ILE A 55 -14.78 -13.74 7.87
N GLY A 56 -15.99 -14.26 7.75
CA GLY A 56 -16.67 -14.86 8.89
C GLY A 56 -18.06 -15.36 8.56
N THR A 57 -18.82 -15.61 9.62
CA THR A 57 -20.17 -16.15 9.55
C THR A 57 -21.22 -15.05 9.64
N SER A 58 -22.45 -15.39 9.26
CA SER A 58 -23.60 -14.50 9.34
C SER A 58 -24.89 -15.29 9.44
N GLY A 59 -25.92 -14.69 10.03
CA GLY A 59 -27.30 -15.12 9.83
C GLY A 59 -27.88 -14.56 8.52
N ALA A 60 -28.96 -15.17 8.04
CA ALA A 60 -29.75 -14.66 6.93
C ALA A 60 -31.25 -14.84 7.18
N LEU A 61 -32.08 -14.11 6.43
CA LEU A 61 -33.54 -14.30 6.44
C LEU A 61 -33.99 -15.34 5.40
N GLU A 62 -33.45 -15.27 4.19
CA GLU A 62 -33.94 -16.04 3.04
C GLU A 62 -32.87 -16.93 2.36
N TYR A 63 -31.60 -16.78 2.71
CA TYR A 63 -30.51 -17.52 2.07
C TYR A 63 -30.29 -18.91 2.65
N GLU A 64 -29.72 -19.82 1.85
CA GLU A 64 -29.41 -21.19 2.27
C GLU A 64 -28.21 -21.22 3.23
N ILE A 65 -28.26 -22.07 4.26
CA ILE A 65 -27.10 -22.33 5.13
C ILE A 65 -25.95 -22.90 4.28
N GLY A 66 -24.75 -22.35 4.46
CA GLY A 66 -23.55 -22.70 3.70
C GLY A 66 -23.37 -21.89 2.40
N SER A 67 -24.31 -21.00 2.05
CA SER A 67 -24.09 -20.03 0.98
C SER A 67 -23.08 -18.96 1.39
N VAL A 68 -22.33 -18.45 0.40
CA VAL A 68 -21.31 -17.41 0.60
C VAL A 68 -21.74 -16.13 -0.10
N HIS A 69 -21.76 -15.04 0.65
CA HIS A 69 -22.20 -13.72 0.21
C HIS A 69 -21.07 -12.71 0.28
N LEU A 70 -20.92 -11.92 -0.78
CA LEU A 70 -19.87 -10.91 -0.91
C LEU A 70 -20.47 -9.53 -0.76
N CYS A 71 -19.96 -8.78 0.19
CA CYS A 71 -20.50 -7.47 0.55
C CYS A 71 -19.43 -6.39 0.37
N CYS A 72 -19.80 -5.29 -0.29
CA CYS A 72 -19.08 -4.02 -0.27
C CYS A 72 -19.96 -2.87 0.25
N LYS A 73 -21.16 -3.19 0.73
CA LYS A 73 -22.16 -2.27 1.29
C LYS A 73 -22.52 -2.72 2.69
N PHE A 74 -22.57 -1.77 3.61
CA PHE A 74 -22.67 -2.03 5.05
C PHE A 74 -23.72 -1.13 5.70
N VAL A 75 -24.56 -1.73 6.53
CA VAL A 75 -25.62 -1.05 7.30
C VAL A 75 -25.37 -1.26 8.80
N ASP A 76 -25.41 -0.20 9.59
CA ASP A 76 -25.56 -0.28 11.05
C ASP A 76 -27.04 -0.24 11.41
N ARG A 77 -27.59 -1.41 11.76
CA ARG A 77 -29.00 -1.56 12.11
C ARG A 77 -29.39 -0.80 13.37
N ASP A 78 -28.45 -0.52 14.26
CA ASP A 78 -28.74 0.25 15.47
C ASP A 78 -28.83 1.74 15.17
N MET A 79 -27.97 2.24 14.27
CA MET A 79 -28.00 3.64 13.83
C MET A 79 -29.08 3.93 12.79
N GLU A 80 -29.47 2.94 11.98
CA GLU A 80 -30.55 3.06 10.99
C GLU A 80 -31.88 3.47 11.65
N LYS A 81 -32.15 2.99 12.87
CA LYS A 81 -33.32 3.40 13.67
C LYS A 81 -33.33 4.90 13.98
N LEU A 82 -32.18 5.57 13.88
CA LEU A 82 -31.99 6.99 14.12
C LEU A 82 -31.86 7.80 12.82
N GLN A 83 -32.18 7.21 11.65
CA GLN A 83 -32.06 7.88 10.36
C GLN A 83 -32.85 9.20 10.26
N GLU A 84 -33.99 9.31 10.95
CA GLU A 84 -34.79 10.54 11.00
C GLU A 84 -34.04 11.71 11.66
N PHE A 85 -33.02 11.42 12.48
CA PHE A 85 -32.12 12.40 13.08
C PHE A 85 -30.88 12.68 12.24
N GLY A 86 -30.76 12.08 11.05
CA GLY A 86 -29.62 12.26 10.14
C GLY A 86 -28.33 11.55 10.58
N VAL A 87 -28.43 10.56 11.46
CA VAL A 87 -27.28 9.76 11.89
C VAL A 87 -26.83 8.84 10.74
N PRO A 88 -25.56 8.88 10.30
CA PRO A 88 -25.07 8.00 9.25
C PRO A 88 -25.10 6.53 9.69
N PHE A 89 -25.70 5.69 8.86
CA PHE A 89 -25.87 4.25 9.13
C PHE A 89 -25.48 3.36 7.95
N PHE A 90 -25.08 3.96 6.82
CA PHE A 90 -24.77 3.23 5.58
C PHE A 90 -23.39 3.63 5.05
N ILE A 91 -22.62 2.64 4.60
CA ILE A 91 -21.32 2.81 3.95
C ILE A 91 -21.28 1.94 2.68
N ASP A 92 -20.84 2.54 1.57
CA ASP A 92 -20.70 1.88 0.27
C ASP A 92 -19.26 2.00 -0.21
N PHE A 93 -18.62 0.88 -0.51
CA PHE A 93 -17.25 0.78 -1.03
C PHE A 93 -17.20 0.39 -2.51
N THR A 94 -18.32 0.36 -3.23
CA THR A 94 -18.39 -0.10 -4.63
C THR A 94 -17.32 0.58 -5.49
N ASP A 95 -17.24 1.91 -5.41
CA ASP A 95 -16.29 2.73 -6.16
C ASP A 95 -14.83 2.42 -5.81
N GLU A 96 -14.50 2.32 -4.52
CA GLU A 96 -13.15 2.05 -4.01
C GLU A 96 -12.69 0.64 -4.41
N VAL A 97 -13.59 -0.35 -4.31
CA VAL A 97 -13.36 -1.73 -4.69
C VAL A 97 -13.12 -1.84 -6.20
N GLU A 98 -13.94 -1.20 -7.03
CA GLU A 98 -13.77 -1.19 -8.49
C GLU A 98 -12.45 -0.51 -8.90
N LYS A 99 -12.17 0.68 -8.36
CA LYS A 99 -10.95 1.45 -8.69
C LYS A 99 -9.68 0.74 -8.24
N SER A 100 -9.74 -0.07 -7.18
CA SER A 100 -8.59 -0.84 -6.70
C SER A 100 -8.09 -1.88 -7.71
N GLY A 101 -9.01 -2.47 -8.49
CA GLY A 101 -8.71 -3.59 -9.38
C GLY A 101 -8.36 -4.90 -8.67
N PHE A 102 -8.47 -4.97 -7.34
CA PHE A 102 -8.03 -6.14 -6.55
C PHE A 102 -8.97 -7.35 -6.67
N PHE A 103 -10.27 -7.12 -6.85
CA PHE A 103 -11.30 -8.15 -6.76
C PHE A 103 -11.85 -8.57 -8.13
N LYS A 104 -10.95 -8.76 -9.10
CA LYS A 104 -11.34 -9.12 -10.47
C LYS A 104 -12.12 -10.43 -10.50
N GLY A 105 -13.35 -10.38 -11.01
CA GLY A 105 -14.24 -11.55 -11.13
C GLY A 105 -15.11 -11.81 -9.89
N TRP A 106 -14.93 -11.05 -8.81
CA TRP A 106 -15.80 -11.10 -7.64
C TRP A 106 -17.10 -10.35 -7.94
N LYS A 107 -18.23 -10.84 -7.41
CA LYS A 107 -19.54 -10.20 -7.56
C LYS A 107 -20.08 -9.82 -6.20
N PHE A 108 -20.10 -8.52 -5.90
CA PHE A 108 -20.63 -7.99 -4.64
C PHE A 108 -22.10 -7.64 -4.82
N ASP A 109 -22.97 -8.58 -4.51
CA ASP A 109 -24.43 -8.48 -4.69
C ASP A 109 -25.21 -8.40 -3.37
N SER A 110 -24.50 -8.46 -2.24
CA SER A 110 -25.11 -8.54 -0.90
C SER A 110 -24.75 -7.34 -0.03
N VAL A 111 -25.65 -6.95 0.87
CA VAL A 111 -25.47 -5.92 1.90
C VAL A 111 -25.29 -6.58 3.26
N CYS A 112 -24.23 -6.21 3.98
CA CYS A 112 -23.95 -6.73 5.30
C CYS A 112 -24.54 -5.82 6.39
N ASN A 113 -25.36 -6.39 7.28
CA ASN A 113 -26.14 -5.66 8.27
C ASN A 113 -25.65 -5.95 9.69
N SER A 114 -24.89 -5.02 10.27
CA SER A 114 -24.33 -5.15 11.61
C SER A 114 -25.29 -4.64 12.68
N GLY A 115 -25.34 -5.29 13.83
CA GLY A 115 -26.01 -4.76 15.02
C GLY A 115 -25.51 -5.38 16.32
N ASP A 116 -25.76 -4.71 17.45
CA ASP A 116 -25.30 -5.16 18.77
C ASP A 116 -26.15 -6.29 19.37
N THR A 117 -27.33 -6.53 18.80
CA THR A 117 -28.25 -7.58 19.23
C THR A 117 -28.36 -8.69 18.21
N PHE A 118 -28.25 -9.94 18.70
CA PHE A 118 -28.51 -11.15 17.92
C PHE A 118 -29.98 -11.18 17.49
N LEU A 119 -30.23 -11.32 16.18
CA LEU A 119 -31.60 -11.34 15.66
C LEU A 119 -32.23 -12.71 15.90
N THR A 120 -33.36 -12.71 16.60
CA THR A 120 -34.13 -13.93 16.91
C THR A 120 -35.52 -13.93 16.28
N SER A 121 -35.97 -12.81 15.72
CA SER A 121 -37.21 -12.71 14.94
C SER A 121 -36.91 -12.28 13.51
N ALA A 122 -37.70 -12.78 12.56
CA ALA A 122 -37.57 -12.51 11.12
C ALA A 122 -38.07 -11.12 10.69
N ASP A 123 -38.20 -10.19 11.64
CA ASP A 123 -38.73 -8.85 11.41
C ASP A 123 -37.58 -7.92 10.99
N GLY A 124 -37.22 -7.97 9.70
CA GLY A 124 -36.16 -7.13 9.14
C GLY A 124 -36.05 -7.25 7.63
N THR A 125 -35.28 -6.35 7.03
CA THR A 125 -34.90 -6.37 5.61
C THR A 125 -33.39 -6.30 5.52
N GLY A 126 -32.77 -7.14 4.70
CA GLY A 126 -31.32 -7.19 4.55
C GLY A 126 -30.85 -8.58 4.10
N ASP A 127 -29.65 -8.64 3.52
CA ASP A 127 -29.12 -9.87 2.95
C ASP A 127 -28.52 -10.78 4.03
N VAL A 128 -27.44 -10.32 4.65
CA VAL A 128 -26.72 -11.05 5.71
C VAL A 128 -26.56 -10.20 6.95
N PHE A 129 -26.58 -10.84 8.12
CA PHE A 129 -26.62 -10.19 9.43
C PHE A 129 -25.52 -10.70 10.35
N GLU A 130 -24.80 -9.78 10.99
CA GLU A 130 -23.67 -10.07 11.87
C GLU A 130 -23.45 -8.90 12.85
N MET A 131 -22.28 -8.80 13.50
CA MET A 131 -22.10 -7.88 14.63
C MET A 131 -20.85 -6.97 14.52
N GLU A 132 -20.05 -7.04 13.44
CA GLU A 132 -18.74 -6.39 13.38
C GLU A 132 -18.51 -5.53 12.13
N SER A 133 -19.02 -5.93 10.96
CA SER A 133 -18.56 -5.45 9.66
C SER A 133 -18.76 -3.96 9.44
N PHE A 134 -19.82 -3.36 9.96
CA PHE A 134 -20.03 -1.91 9.87
C PHE A 134 -18.96 -1.13 10.65
N ALA A 135 -18.52 -1.63 11.81
CA ALA A 135 -17.46 -1.00 12.57
C ALA A 135 -16.12 -1.08 11.83
N VAL A 136 -15.84 -2.24 11.21
CA VAL A 136 -14.67 -2.42 10.34
C VAL A 136 -14.76 -1.51 9.11
N ALA A 137 -15.94 -1.40 8.49
CA ALA A 137 -16.22 -0.49 7.39
C ALA A 137 -15.97 0.97 7.79
N LYS A 138 -16.41 1.38 8.98
CA LYS A 138 -16.25 2.75 9.47
C LYS A 138 -14.78 3.11 9.66
N VAL A 139 -13.99 2.21 10.25
CA VAL A 139 -12.55 2.38 10.41
C VAL A 139 -11.85 2.38 9.05
N SER A 140 -12.17 1.42 8.18
CA SER A 140 -11.61 1.36 6.81
C SER A 140 -11.87 2.66 6.02
N GLN A 141 -13.09 3.21 6.13
CA GLN A 141 -13.47 4.45 5.46
C GLN A 141 -12.66 5.66 5.96
N SER A 142 -12.41 5.77 7.27
CA SER A 142 -11.61 6.89 7.81
C SER A 142 -10.14 6.84 7.39
N HIS A 143 -9.65 5.68 6.95
CA HIS A 143 -8.28 5.49 6.47
C HIS A 143 -8.17 5.41 4.94
N GLU A 144 -9.28 5.62 4.21
CA GLU A 144 -9.36 5.48 2.74
C GLU A 144 -8.89 4.08 2.26
N ILE A 145 -9.22 3.02 3.00
CA ILE A 145 -8.84 1.63 2.66
C ILE A 145 -10.05 0.91 2.08
N PRO A 146 -9.95 0.32 0.86
CA PRO A 146 -11.01 -0.54 0.33
C PRO A 146 -11.34 -1.68 1.29
N PHE A 147 -12.63 -1.93 1.49
CA PHE A 147 -13.13 -2.93 2.41
C PHE A 147 -14.21 -3.79 1.78
N VAL A 148 -14.08 -5.11 1.98
CA VAL A 148 -15.08 -6.09 1.58
C VAL A 148 -15.31 -7.10 2.70
N ALA A 149 -16.49 -7.71 2.71
CA ALA A 149 -16.79 -8.83 3.59
C ALA A 149 -17.20 -10.08 2.79
N VAL A 150 -16.73 -11.23 3.26
CA VAL A 150 -17.08 -12.57 2.78
C VAL A 150 -17.80 -13.28 3.93
N LYS A 151 -19.09 -13.54 3.74
CA LYS A 151 -19.97 -14.03 4.80
C LYS A 151 -20.58 -15.38 4.44
N CYS A 152 -20.35 -16.38 5.27
CA CYS A 152 -20.99 -17.69 5.15
C CYS A 152 -22.24 -17.74 6.04
N VAL A 153 -23.37 -18.11 5.46
CA VAL A 153 -24.63 -18.23 6.21
C VAL A 153 -24.58 -19.46 7.11
N THR A 154 -24.72 -19.28 8.43
CA THR A 154 -24.72 -20.38 9.41
C THR A 154 -26.11 -20.72 9.96
N ASP A 155 -27.01 -19.74 9.94
CA ASP A 155 -28.31 -19.85 10.57
C ASP A 155 -29.35 -18.97 9.89
N ILE A 156 -30.61 -19.42 9.99
CA ILE A 156 -31.77 -18.68 9.50
C ILE A 156 -32.44 -17.99 10.68
N ILE A 157 -32.50 -16.67 10.61
CA ILE A 157 -33.10 -15.82 11.65
C ILE A 157 -34.57 -16.21 11.82
N GLY A 158 -34.99 -16.40 13.07
CA GLY A 158 -36.36 -16.80 13.42
C GLY A 158 -36.63 -18.31 13.37
N GLN A 159 -35.69 -19.14 12.91
CA GLN A 159 -35.85 -20.60 12.86
C GLN A 159 -34.86 -21.36 13.76
N ASN A 160 -33.64 -20.85 13.94
CA ASN A 160 -32.58 -21.55 14.67
C ASN A 160 -32.26 -20.92 16.04
N SER A 161 -31.73 -21.73 16.97
CA SER A 161 -31.23 -21.30 18.27
C SER A 161 -29.71 -21.06 18.26
N ILE A 162 -29.18 -20.27 19.20
CA ILE A 162 -27.73 -19.96 19.33
C ILE A 162 -26.85 -21.22 19.36
N LYS A 163 -27.34 -22.36 19.89
CA LYS A 163 -26.60 -23.62 19.91
C LYS A 163 -26.27 -24.17 18.51
N HIS A 164 -27.10 -23.88 17.51
CA HIS A 164 -26.84 -24.31 16.14
C HIS A 164 -25.73 -23.53 15.46
N TRP A 165 -25.42 -22.31 15.92
CA TRP A 165 -24.30 -21.52 15.38
C TRP A 165 -22.94 -22.14 15.75
N GLU A 166 -22.71 -22.46 17.03
CA GLU A 166 -21.43 -23.05 17.51
C GLU A 166 -21.11 -24.38 16.81
N GLU A 167 -22.14 -25.20 16.57
CA GLU A 167 -22.02 -26.49 15.89
C GLU A 167 -21.69 -26.34 14.39
N LYS A 168 -22.02 -25.20 13.78
CA LYS A 168 -21.87 -24.94 12.34
C LYS A 168 -20.60 -24.17 11.96
N LEU A 169 -19.88 -23.62 12.93
CA LEU A 169 -18.63 -22.87 12.69
C LEU A 169 -17.59 -23.69 11.90
N ALA A 170 -17.40 -24.96 12.25
CA ALA A 170 -16.43 -25.82 11.55
C ALA A 170 -16.81 -26.09 10.09
N GLU A 171 -18.10 -26.27 9.80
CA GLU A 171 -18.59 -26.44 8.42
C GLU A 171 -18.43 -25.13 7.64
N ALA A 172 -18.79 -24.00 8.24
CA ALA A 172 -18.67 -22.69 7.62
C ALA A 172 -17.22 -22.31 7.32
N GLN A 173 -16.28 -22.63 8.22
CA GLN A 173 -14.86 -22.42 7.98
C GLN A 173 -14.39 -23.17 6.72
N LEU A 174 -14.81 -24.43 6.55
CA LEU A 174 -14.46 -25.22 5.36
C LEU A 174 -15.03 -24.61 4.08
N VAL A 175 -16.26 -24.10 4.13
CA VAL A 175 -16.89 -23.38 3.00
C VAL A 175 -16.10 -22.12 2.65
N LEU A 176 -15.77 -21.29 3.66
CA LEU A 176 -15.00 -20.07 3.48
C LEU A 176 -13.58 -20.36 2.95
N GLN A 177 -12.92 -21.39 3.47
CA GLN A 177 -11.62 -21.83 2.99
C GLN A 177 -11.67 -22.25 1.52
N ASN A 178 -12.70 -23.02 1.14
CA ASN A 178 -12.91 -23.41 -0.26
C ASN A 178 -13.19 -22.20 -1.15
N PHE A 179 -13.98 -21.24 -0.69
CA PHE A 179 -14.25 -20.01 -1.44
C PHE A 179 -12.94 -19.25 -1.72
N ILE A 180 -12.12 -19.02 -0.70
CA ILE A 180 -10.86 -18.28 -0.79
C ILE A 180 -9.85 -19.00 -1.69
N ASN A 181 -9.77 -20.33 -1.63
CA ASN A 181 -8.88 -21.10 -2.50
C ASN A 181 -9.24 -21.00 -3.99
N ASN A 182 -10.49 -20.65 -4.32
CA ASN A 182 -10.98 -20.55 -5.69
C ASN A 182 -11.15 -19.10 -6.19
N ASN A 183 -11.02 -18.10 -5.31
CA ASN A 183 -11.22 -16.69 -5.62
C ASN A 183 -9.99 -15.88 -5.20
N PHE A 184 -9.14 -15.56 -6.17
CA PHE A 184 -7.89 -14.86 -5.92
C PHE A 184 -8.09 -13.34 -5.92
N ILE A 185 -7.36 -12.68 -5.01
CA ILE A 185 -7.10 -11.25 -5.09
C ILE A 185 -6.04 -11.04 -6.19
N SER A 186 -6.32 -10.12 -7.10
CA SER A 186 -5.44 -9.74 -8.20
C SER A 186 -4.58 -8.54 -7.82
N VAL A 187 -3.27 -8.61 -8.02
CA VAL A 187 -2.39 -7.44 -7.88
C VAL A 187 -2.18 -6.82 -9.25
N PRO A 188 -2.57 -5.56 -9.49
CA PRO A 188 -2.33 -4.88 -10.77
C PRO A 188 -0.82 -4.85 -11.09
N GLU A 189 -0.45 -5.01 -12.37
CA GLU A 189 0.96 -5.06 -12.81
C GLU A 189 1.76 -3.80 -12.40
N ASN A 190 1.12 -2.63 -12.37
CA ASN A 190 1.72 -1.36 -11.98
C ASN A 190 1.37 -0.95 -10.54
N TYR A 191 1.14 -1.92 -9.65
CA TYR A 191 0.78 -1.62 -8.27
C TYR A 191 1.99 -1.17 -7.45
N HIS A 192 2.03 0.12 -7.12
CA HIS A 192 3.14 0.74 -6.37
C HIS A 192 2.93 0.77 -4.85
N GLY A 193 1.81 0.22 -4.33
CA GLY A 193 1.37 0.41 -2.94
C GLY A 193 0.42 1.60 -2.80
N ARG A 194 -0.48 1.59 -1.80
CA ARG A 194 -1.51 2.63 -1.63
C ARG A 194 -0.89 4.01 -1.41
N VAL A 195 0.06 4.10 -0.48
CA VAL A 195 0.71 5.36 -0.08
C VAL A 195 1.54 5.94 -1.22
N ALA A 196 2.33 5.12 -1.91
CA ALA A 196 3.16 5.57 -3.02
C ALA A 196 2.33 6.13 -4.19
N GLN A 197 1.22 5.45 -4.55
CA GLN A 197 0.30 5.96 -5.57
C GLN A 197 -0.33 7.30 -5.16
N LYS A 198 -0.64 7.47 -3.88
CA LYS A 198 -1.13 8.76 -3.35
C LYS A 198 -0.07 9.84 -3.53
N TYR A 199 1.20 9.58 -3.22
CA TYR A 199 2.28 10.53 -3.47
C TYR A 199 2.44 10.89 -4.94
N ILE A 200 2.56 9.87 -5.82
CA ILE A 200 2.71 10.07 -7.27
C ILE A 200 1.58 10.96 -7.82
N LYS A 201 0.34 10.69 -7.40
CA LYS A 201 -0.84 11.45 -7.85
C LYS A 201 -0.90 12.86 -7.26
N VAL A 202 -0.73 13.02 -5.96
CA VAL A 202 -0.88 14.33 -5.27
C VAL A 202 0.26 15.28 -5.63
N MET A 203 1.47 14.75 -5.83
CA MET A 203 2.65 15.53 -6.21
C MET A 203 2.84 15.67 -7.73
N ASP A 204 1.92 15.10 -8.53
CA ASP A 204 1.96 15.16 -10.00
C ASP A 204 3.33 14.72 -10.56
N MET A 205 3.79 13.56 -10.09
CA MET A 205 5.11 13.01 -10.42
C MET A 205 5.08 12.28 -11.76
N GLU A 206 6.19 12.35 -12.48
CA GLU A 206 6.39 11.70 -13.78
C GLU A 206 7.51 10.65 -13.69
N PRO A 207 7.54 9.62 -14.56
CA PRO A 207 8.64 8.67 -14.61
C PRO A 207 9.98 9.37 -14.92
N HIS A 208 11.04 9.04 -14.17
CA HIS A 208 12.37 9.59 -14.40
C HIS A 208 13.20 8.69 -15.35
N PRO A 209 14.07 9.24 -16.24
CA PRO A 209 14.86 8.45 -17.17
C PRO A 209 15.76 7.39 -16.54
N GLU A 210 16.23 7.60 -15.31
CA GLU A 210 17.05 6.62 -14.59
C GLU A 210 16.23 5.52 -13.90
N GLY A 211 14.90 5.63 -13.88
CA GLY A 211 13.99 4.81 -13.08
C GLY A 211 13.35 5.62 -11.95
N GLY A 212 12.25 5.10 -11.39
CA GLY A 212 11.46 5.79 -10.37
C GLY A 212 10.59 6.93 -10.92
N TRP A 213 10.12 7.77 -10.01
CA TRP A 213 9.23 8.90 -10.26
C TRP A 213 9.88 10.17 -9.73
N TYR A 214 9.66 11.31 -10.38
CA TYR A 214 10.18 12.59 -9.91
C TYR A 214 9.25 13.76 -10.24
N LYS A 215 9.46 14.88 -9.54
CA LYS A 215 8.87 16.19 -9.87
C LYS A 215 9.83 17.30 -9.47
N GLU A 216 10.17 18.20 -10.40
CA GLU A 216 10.86 19.45 -10.05
C GLU A 216 9.91 20.38 -9.29
N ILE A 217 10.30 20.75 -8.07
CA ILE A 217 9.51 21.62 -7.19
C ILE A 217 10.07 23.04 -7.07
N TYR A 218 11.35 23.22 -7.42
CA TYR A 218 11.99 24.52 -7.39
C TYR A 218 13.18 24.58 -8.34
N ARG A 219 13.28 25.70 -9.06
CA ARG A 219 14.46 26.11 -9.82
C ARG A 219 14.70 27.57 -9.52
N SER A 220 15.92 27.90 -9.11
CA SER A 220 16.26 29.26 -8.75
C SER A 220 16.30 30.18 -9.98
N ASP A 221 15.69 31.37 -9.85
CA ASP A 221 15.83 32.46 -10.81
C ASP A 221 17.23 33.09 -10.79
N LEU A 222 17.98 32.91 -9.70
CA LEU A 222 19.37 33.35 -9.63
C LEU A 222 20.22 32.47 -10.55
N LYS A 223 20.90 33.12 -11.50
CA LYS A 223 21.84 32.48 -12.42
C LYS A 223 23.28 32.71 -11.99
N ILE A 224 24.07 31.64 -12.05
CA ILE A 224 25.51 31.67 -11.93
C ILE A 224 26.06 31.69 -13.36
N GLY A 225 26.61 32.84 -13.77
CA GLY A 225 27.22 32.99 -15.08
C GLY A 225 28.44 32.08 -15.26
N ARG A 226 28.79 31.79 -16.52
CA ARG A 226 29.89 30.87 -16.86
C ARG A 226 31.22 31.21 -16.17
N GLU A 227 31.51 32.49 -15.96
CA GLU A 227 32.72 32.97 -15.27
C GLU A 227 32.80 32.54 -13.81
N GLY A 228 31.65 32.33 -13.16
CA GLY A 228 31.54 31.85 -11.78
C GLY A 228 31.48 30.32 -11.64
N LEU A 229 31.55 29.58 -12.76
CA LEU A 229 31.41 28.12 -12.78
C LEU A 229 32.74 27.43 -13.16
N PRO A 230 33.01 26.23 -12.61
CA PRO A 230 34.11 25.40 -13.04
C PRO A 230 34.06 25.05 -14.54
N GLU A 231 35.21 24.69 -15.13
CA GLU A 231 35.33 24.44 -16.57
C GLU A 231 34.47 23.29 -17.12
N VAL A 232 34.04 22.38 -16.25
CA VAL A 232 33.18 21.24 -16.61
C VAL A 232 31.79 21.66 -17.10
N PHE A 233 31.35 22.89 -16.82
CA PHE A 233 30.07 23.44 -17.25
C PHE A 233 30.21 24.20 -18.58
N SER A 234 29.26 23.98 -19.48
CA SER A 234 29.21 24.57 -20.83
C SER A 234 28.60 25.98 -20.87
N GLY A 235 27.78 26.34 -19.88
CA GLY A 235 27.01 27.59 -19.86
C GLY A 235 26.69 28.06 -18.45
N GLU A 236 25.78 29.02 -18.33
CA GLU A 236 25.24 29.44 -17.04
C GLU A 236 24.40 28.34 -16.39
N LYS A 237 24.25 28.41 -15.06
CA LYS A 237 23.43 27.47 -14.29
C LYS A 237 22.51 28.21 -13.33
N SER A 238 21.33 27.68 -13.08
CA SER A 238 20.53 28.12 -11.92
C SER A 238 21.31 27.86 -10.64
N ALA A 239 21.14 28.67 -9.60
CA ALA A 239 21.88 28.48 -8.35
C ALA A 239 21.53 27.17 -7.62
N LEU A 240 20.29 26.71 -7.79
CA LEU A 240 19.75 25.51 -7.14
C LEU A 240 18.59 24.96 -7.97
N THR A 241 18.48 23.64 -8.03
CA THR A 241 17.23 22.93 -8.35
C THR A 241 16.88 21.97 -7.22
N SER A 242 15.60 21.71 -7.02
CA SER A 242 15.14 20.71 -6.07
C SER A 242 13.95 19.93 -6.63
N ILE A 243 13.95 18.63 -6.36
CA ILE A 243 12.93 17.69 -6.81
C ILE A 243 12.37 16.88 -5.64
N TYR A 244 11.17 16.33 -5.82
CA TYR A 244 10.78 15.08 -5.19
C TYR A 244 11.24 13.91 -6.05
N TYR A 245 11.65 12.81 -5.43
CA TYR A 245 12.01 11.56 -6.08
C TYR A 245 11.46 10.37 -5.29
N LEU A 246 10.90 9.38 -5.99
CA LEU A 246 10.24 8.24 -5.37
C LEU A 246 10.56 6.95 -6.12
N LEU A 247 10.98 5.93 -5.36
CA LEU A 247 11.16 4.55 -5.85
C LEU A 247 10.14 3.63 -5.20
N THR A 248 9.64 2.65 -5.95
CA THR A 248 8.70 1.64 -5.46
C THR A 248 9.16 0.22 -5.76
N ASN A 249 8.82 -0.72 -4.89
CA ASN A 249 9.05 -2.15 -5.04
C ASN A 249 10.47 -2.48 -5.53
N ASP A 250 10.59 -3.10 -6.70
CA ASP A 250 11.82 -3.52 -7.36
C ASP A 250 12.39 -2.47 -8.33
N GLN A 251 11.79 -1.28 -8.41
CA GLN A 251 12.36 -0.18 -9.17
C GLN A 251 13.71 0.25 -8.58
N VAL A 252 14.60 0.65 -9.47
CA VAL A 252 15.91 1.18 -9.13
C VAL A 252 16.16 2.51 -9.82
N SER A 253 16.92 3.38 -9.17
CA SER A 253 17.66 4.44 -9.82
C SER A 253 18.92 3.83 -10.42
N ARG A 254 18.98 3.74 -11.74
CA ARG A 254 20.13 3.14 -12.45
C ARG A 254 21.40 3.98 -12.26
N PHE A 255 22.55 3.35 -12.49
CA PHE A 255 23.84 4.04 -12.38
C PHE A 255 23.90 5.24 -13.33
N HIS A 256 24.08 6.43 -12.76
CA HIS A 256 24.26 7.68 -13.47
C HIS A 256 25.27 8.57 -12.74
N ARG A 257 25.66 9.69 -13.36
CA ARG A 257 26.47 10.72 -12.71
C ARG A 257 26.05 12.10 -13.17
N ILE A 258 26.33 13.09 -12.33
CA ILE A 258 26.10 14.50 -12.62
C ILE A 258 27.33 15.36 -12.30
N LYS A 259 27.38 16.59 -12.84
CA LYS A 259 28.53 17.50 -12.67
C LYS A 259 28.47 18.37 -11.40
N SER A 260 27.35 18.36 -10.69
CA SER A 260 27.14 19.09 -9.44
C SER A 260 27.00 18.12 -8.26
N PRO A 261 27.24 18.55 -7.01
CA PRO A 261 26.87 17.75 -5.86
C PRO A 261 25.35 17.61 -5.81
N GLU A 262 24.88 16.43 -5.43
CA GLU A 262 23.47 16.17 -5.18
C GLU A 262 23.26 15.78 -3.72
N VAL A 263 22.37 16.51 -3.06
CA VAL A 263 22.00 16.30 -1.68
C VAL A 263 20.65 15.62 -1.62
N TRP A 264 20.61 14.42 -1.04
CA TRP A 264 19.44 13.59 -0.85
C TRP A 264 18.89 13.78 0.57
N TYR A 265 17.58 13.96 0.71
CA TYR A 265 16.87 14.14 1.98
C TYR A 265 15.77 13.08 2.10
N PHE A 266 15.80 12.28 3.16
CA PHE A 266 14.76 11.29 3.42
C PHE A 266 13.48 11.94 3.94
N HIS A 267 12.32 11.54 3.38
CA HIS A 267 11.02 11.99 3.85
C HIS A 267 10.19 10.85 4.43
N ASP A 268 9.98 9.78 3.66
CA ASP A 268 9.05 8.73 4.06
C ASP A 268 9.36 7.36 3.39
N GLY A 269 8.79 6.31 3.97
CA GLY A 269 8.83 4.95 3.43
C GLY A 269 9.99 4.11 3.96
N MET A 270 10.44 3.18 3.13
CA MET A 270 11.51 2.24 3.39
C MET A 270 12.87 2.94 3.33
N PRO A 271 13.89 2.46 4.09
CA PRO A 271 15.24 2.97 3.95
C PRO A 271 15.71 2.92 2.50
N LEU A 272 16.24 4.03 1.97
CA LEU A 272 16.82 4.08 0.64
C LEU A 272 18.30 3.76 0.74
N ILE A 273 18.80 2.89 -0.14
CA ILE A 273 20.21 2.57 -0.24
C ILE A 273 20.80 3.30 -1.45
N ILE A 274 21.79 4.15 -1.19
CA ILE A 274 22.57 4.83 -2.23
C ILE A 274 23.91 4.11 -2.40
N HIS A 275 24.18 3.70 -3.64
CA HIS A 275 25.40 3.06 -4.10
C HIS A 275 26.21 4.08 -4.86
N SER A 276 27.51 4.25 -4.56
CA SER A 276 28.37 5.17 -5.30
C SER A 276 29.74 4.58 -5.56
N ILE A 277 30.30 4.83 -6.75
CA ILE A 277 31.66 4.48 -7.15
C ILE A 277 32.36 5.78 -7.56
N ASN A 278 33.44 6.13 -6.88
CA ASN A 278 34.19 7.35 -7.19
C ASN A 278 35.20 7.15 -8.33
N ASN A 279 35.83 8.25 -8.77
CA ASN A 279 36.83 8.23 -9.85
C ASN A 279 38.09 7.39 -9.56
N LYS A 280 38.30 6.96 -8.31
CA LYS A 280 39.38 6.04 -7.92
C LYS A 280 38.92 4.58 -7.87
N GLY A 281 37.66 4.29 -8.26
CA GLY A 281 37.06 2.95 -8.20
C GLY A 281 36.65 2.52 -6.80
N ILE A 282 36.63 3.43 -5.81
CA ILE A 282 36.21 3.09 -4.44
C ILE A 282 34.69 3.09 -4.39
N TYR A 283 34.13 1.94 -4.03
CA TYR A 283 32.71 1.74 -3.82
C TYR A 283 32.30 2.09 -2.39
N LYS A 284 31.15 2.75 -2.26
CA LYS A 284 30.50 3.08 -0.99
C LYS A 284 29.01 2.82 -1.09
N LYS A 285 28.43 2.32 0.01
CA LYS A 285 27.00 2.13 0.21
C LYS A 285 26.55 2.93 1.43
N VAL A 286 25.46 3.67 1.30
CA VAL A 286 24.88 4.50 2.37
C VAL A 286 23.39 4.18 2.49
N GLU A 287 22.91 4.10 3.72
CA GLU A 287 21.49 4.01 4.02
C GLU A 287 20.94 5.39 4.41
N LEU A 288 19.95 5.84 3.66
CA LEU A 288 19.20 7.06 3.89
C LEU A 288 17.83 6.69 4.49
N SER A 289 17.62 6.97 5.77
CA SER A 289 16.40 6.61 6.50
C SER A 289 16.24 7.40 7.81
N GLY A 290 15.03 7.42 8.36
CA GLY A 290 14.74 7.95 9.68
C GLY A 290 15.16 7.05 10.85
N SER A 291 15.86 5.93 10.59
CA SER A 291 16.33 5.04 11.66
C SER A 291 17.58 5.61 12.35
N PHE A 292 17.79 5.26 13.62
CA PHE A 292 18.99 5.69 14.38
C PHE A 292 20.33 5.23 13.77
N ASN A 293 20.30 4.21 12.92
CA ASN A 293 21.48 3.68 12.22
C ASN A 293 21.60 4.21 10.78
N GLY A 294 20.58 4.92 10.29
CA GLY A 294 20.56 5.56 8.98
C GLY A 294 20.98 7.02 9.05
N GLN A 295 20.90 7.70 7.90
CA GLN A 295 21.11 9.14 7.79
C GLN A 295 19.87 9.79 7.19
N LEU A 296 19.46 10.95 7.70
CA LEU A 296 18.36 11.73 7.10
C LEU A 296 18.79 12.46 5.83
N GLN A 297 20.10 12.68 5.65
CA GLN A 297 20.66 13.41 4.51
C GLN A 297 21.98 12.78 4.06
N TYR A 298 22.23 12.74 2.76
CA TYR A 298 23.50 12.32 2.18
C TYR A 298 23.84 13.12 0.92
N THR A 299 25.13 13.41 0.72
CA THR A 299 25.59 14.11 -0.50
C THR A 299 26.40 13.15 -1.36
N VAL A 300 26.01 13.03 -2.63
CA VAL A 300 26.83 12.41 -3.67
C VAL A 300 27.68 13.50 -4.32
N GLU A 301 29.00 13.33 -4.26
CA GLU A 301 29.96 14.28 -4.84
C GLU A 301 29.95 14.24 -6.39
N PRO A 302 30.23 15.39 -7.06
CA PRO A 302 30.29 15.49 -8.52
C PRO A 302 31.11 14.40 -9.20
N GLY A 303 30.60 13.91 -10.33
CA GLY A 303 31.31 12.98 -11.22
C GLY A 303 31.40 11.54 -10.71
N ASN A 304 31.00 11.25 -9.48
CA ASN A 304 30.86 9.87 -9.01
C ASN A 304 29.69 9.19 -9.71
N TRP A 305 29.85 7.92 -10.05
CA TRP A 305 28.73 7.08 -10.51
C TRP A 305 27.90 6.67 -9.30
N PHE A 306 26.59 6.81 -9.36
CA PHE A 306 25.71 6.39 -8.28
C PHE A 306 24.38 5.84 -8.76
N ALA A 307 23.80 5.00 -7.93
CA ALA A 307 22.55 4.29 -8.14
C ALA A 307 21.81 4.17 -6.80
N ALA A 308 20.51 3.91 -6.83
CA ALA A 308 19.72 3.75 -5.60
C ALA A 308 18.66 2.66 -5.71
N GLU A 309 18.41 1.99 -4.59
CA GLU A 309 17.38 0.96 -4.42
C GLU A 309 16.71 1.13 -3.05
N ILE A 310 15.46 0.70 -2.90
CA ILE A 310 14.89 0.60 -1.55
C ILE A 310 15.50 -0.60 -0.81
N LYS A 311 15.61 -0.52 0.52
CA LYS A 311 16.10 -1.61 1.35
C LYS A 311 15.00 -2.67 1.47
N GLY A 312 15.08 -3.68 0.61
CA GLY A 312 14.04 -4.69 0.41
C GLY A 312 13.52 -4.64 -1.02
N SER A 313 12.48 -5.40 -1.34
CA SER A 313 11.89 -5.45 -2.69
C SER A 313 10.42 -5.04 -2.72
N CYS A 314 9.91 -4.46 -1.62
CA CYS A 314 8.50 -4.10 -1.45
C CYS A 314 8.37 -2.80 -0.67
N GLY A 315 7.36 -2.00 -1.04
CA GLY A 315 7.09 -0.70 -0.44
C GLY A 315 7.57 0.44 -1.34
N PHE A 316 7.88 1.59 -0.75
CA PHE A 316 8.38 2.75 -1.47
C PHE A 316 9.40 3.51 -0.62
N ALA A 317 10.18 4.40 -1.23
CA ALA A 317 10.97 5.41 -0.54
C ALA A 317 10.74 6.76 -1.21
N LEU A 318 10.38 7.78 -0.44
CA LEU A 318 10.22 9.15 -0.88
C LEU A 318 11.37 10.01 -0.33
N VAL A 319 12.01 10.74 -1.22
CA VAL A 319 13.11 11.65 -0.90
C VAL A 319 12.96 12.98 -1.64
N SER A 320 13.70 13.99 -1.20
CA SER A 320 14.01 15.14 -2.05
C SER A 320 15.47 15.11 -2.45
N CYS A 321 15.75 15.57 -3.67
CA CYS A 321 17.12 15.81 -4.11
C CYS A 321 17.30 17.30 -4.39
N ALA A 322 18.46 17.85 -4.03
CA ALA A 322 18.82 19.23 -4.28
C ALA A 322 20.20 19.27 -4.95
N VAL A 323 20.29 20.00 -6.07
CA VAL A 323 21.49 20.06 -6.90
C VAL A 323 21.93 21.51 -7.04
N ALA A 324 23.20 21.79 -6.72
CA ALA A 324 23.77 23.14 -6.76
C ALA A 324 25.24 23.10 -7.22
N PRO A 325 25.62 23.74 -8.35
CA PRO A 325 24.77 24.46 -9.31
C PRO A 325 23.63 23.60 -9.88
N GLY A 326 22.49 24.21 -10.18
CA GLY A 326 21.24 23.55 -10.56
C GLY A 326 21.36 22.54 -11.69
N PHE A 327 20.53 21.49 -11.61
CA PHE A 327 20.48 20.40 -12.58
C PHE A 327 20.02 20.85 -13.96
N ASP A 328 20.72 20.37 -14.99
CA ASP A 328 20.24 20.31 -16.36
C ASP A 328 20.63 18.96 -16.98
N PHE A 329 19.81 18.46 -17.90
CA PHE A 329 20.06 17.17 -18.55
C PHE A 329 21.38 17.11 -19.34
N GLU A 330 21.95 18.24 -19.75
CA GLU A 330 23.28 18.29 -20.38
C GLU A 330 24.42 17.87 -19.44
N ASP A 331 24.17 17.90 -18.12
CA ASP A 331 25.12 17.50 -17.09
C ASP A 331 24.85 16.09 -16.55
N PHE A 332 23.78 15.44 -17.02
CA PHE A 332 23.36 14.11 -16.63
C PHE A 332 23.88 13.05 -17.61
N GLU A 333 24.54 12.03 -17.07
CA GLU A 333 25.02 10.90 -17.85
C GLU A 333 24.51 9.59 -17.23
N LEU A 334 23.62 8.90 -17.96
CA LEU A 334 23.21 7.54 -17.63
C LEU A 334 24.28 6.55 -18.10
N ALA A 335 24.65 5.58 -17.27
CA ALA A 335 25.76 4.69 -17.61
C ALA A 335 25.37 3.67 -18.68
N ASP A 336 26.33 3.36 -19.54
CA ASP A 336 26.33 2.12 -20.32
C ASP A 336 26.84 0.99 -19.41
N PRO A 337 26.03 -0.05 -19.12
CA PRO A 337 26.41 -1.10 -18.17
C PRO A 337 27.65 -1.87 -18.62
N ALA A 338 27.90 -2.03 -19.92
CA ALA A 338 29.08 -2.73 -20.40
C ALA A 338 30.35 -1.91 -20.15
N LYS A 339 30.32 -0.62 -20.50
CA LYS A 339 31.46 0.30 -20.28
C LYS A 339 31.74 0.54 -18.80
N LEU A 340 30.68 0.62 -17.99
CA LEU A 340 30.84 0.81 -16.54
C LEU A 340 31.49 -0.43 -15.90
N LYS A 341 31.10 -1.64 -16.32
CA LYS A 341 31.71 -2.90 -15.87
C LYS A 341 33.15 -3.07 -16.35
N GLU A 342 33.51 -2.51 -17.51
CA GLU A 342 34.89 -2.46 -18.00
C GLU A 342 35.74 -1.49 -17.18
N SER A 343 35.19 -0.32 -16.84
CA SER A 343 35.86 0.71 -16.04
C SER A 343 36.04 0.29 -14.57
N PHE A 344 35.10 -0.50 -14.03
CA PHE A 344 35.08 -0.94 -12.64
C PHE A 344 34.88 -2.47 -12.56
N PRO A 345 35.88 -3.27 -12.97
CA PRO A 345 35.73 -4.72 -13.09
C PRO A 345 35.49 -5.42 -11.75
N GLU A 346 35.94 -4.82 -10.64
CA GLU A 346 35.74 -5.35 -9.28
C GLU A 346 34.29 -5.18 -8.78
N HIS A 347 33.50 -4.31 -9.43
CA HIS A 347 32.13 -3.98 -9.02
C HIS A 347 31.07 -4.52 -9.98
N LYS A 348 31.41 -5.50 -10.83
CA LYS A 348 30.51 -6.06 -11.85
C LYS A 348 29.20 -6.58 -11.28
N GLU A 349 29.25 -7.24 -10.12
CA GLU A 349 28.06 -7.80 -9.48
C GLU A 349 27.09 -6.70 -9.03
N VAL A 350 27.58 -5.67 -8.34
CA VAL A 350 26.73 -4.55 -7.92
C VAL A 350 26.21 -3.79 -9.13
N ILE A 351 27.04 -3.52 -10.15
CA ILE A 351 26.58 -2.84 -11.37
C ILE A 351 25.46 -3.63 -12.06
N SER A 352 25.57 -4.96 -12.12
CA SER A 352 24.58 -5.80 -12.80
C SER A 352 23.22 -5.84 -12.11
N ARG A 353 23.11 -5.45 -10.84
CA ARG A 353 21.81 -5.42 -10.13
C ARG A 353 20.93 -4.24 -10.53
N PHE A 354 21.50 -3.23 -11.19
CA PHE A 354 20.82 -2.00 -11.58
C PHE A 354 20.44 -1.96 -13.07
N TYR A 355 20.43 -3.10 -13.77
CA TYR A 355 20.07 -3.26 -15.17
C TYR A 355 19.47 -4.65 -15.38
#